data_AF-A0A7C6N1W7-F1
#
_entry.id   AF-A0A7C6N1W7-F1
#
_cell.length_a   1.000
_cell.length_b   1.000
_cell.length_c   1.000
_cell.angle_alpha   90.00
_cell.angle_beta   90.00
_cell.angle_gamma   90.00
#
_symmetry.space_group_name_H-M   'P 1'
#
loop_
_entity.id
_entity.type
_entity.pdbx_description
1 polymer ?
#
loop_
_entity_poly.entity_id
_entity_poly.type
_entity_poly.pdbx_seq_one_letter_code
_entity_poly.pdbx_strand_id
1 'polypeptide(L)'
;MKDAASTYHYETASMYRDMLGKLEYVKHGLNGYRDLFPKRLVLKIPTKDGVKLFYVNKGNILLTKKYKRLSLLNKYIEKFIEKGSDIKIDNNYLPDDKGSIDYRDILYSEINNLDEDMVINLN
;
A
#
# COMPACT_ATOMS: atom_id res chain seq x y z
N MET A 1 -48.86 -9.13 -11.20
CA MET A 1 -47.82 -9.38 -12.23
C MET A 1 -46.99 -8.14 -12.55
N LYS A 2 -47.57 -6.94 -12.72
CA LYS A 2 -46.80 -5.71 -12.97
C LYS A 2 -45.84 -5.33 -11.83
N ASP A 3 -46.25 -5.48 -10.58
CA ASP A 3 -45.40 -5.12 -9.43
C ASP A 3 -44.18 -6.03 -9.29
N ALA A 4 -44.34 -7.34 -9.48
CA ALA A 4 -43.24 -8.30 -9.44
C ALA A 4 -42.19 -8.04 -10.53
N ALA A 5 -42.62 -7.68 -11.74
CA ALA A 5 -41.71 -7.33 -12.83
C ALA A 5 -40.97 -6.01 -12.54
N SER A 6 -41.66 -5.01 -11.98
CA SER A 6 -41.06 -3.75 -11.56
C SER A 6 -40.00 -3.94 -10.48
N THR A 7 -40.31 -4.70 -9.42
CA THR A 7 -39.37 -5.05 -8.34
C THR A 7 -38.16 -5.80 -8.88
N TYR A 8 -38.36 -6.76 -9.78
CA TYR A 8 -37.27 -7.50 -10.42
C TYR A 8 -36.32 -6.58 -11.20
N HIS A 9 -36.84 -5.57 -11.92
CA HIS A 9 -36.02 -4.60 -12.61
C HIS A 9 -35.23 -3.69 -11.66
N TYR A 10 -35.82 -3.27 -10.53
CA TYR A 10 -35.11 -2.48 -9.52
C TYR A 10 -34.01 -3.27 -8.82
N GLU A 11 -34.29 -4.52 -8.42
CA GLU A 11 -33.29 -5.41 -7.82
C GLU A 11 -32.14 -5.68 -8.79
N THR A 12 -32.46 -5.95 -10.05
CA THR A 12 -31.47 -6.17 -11.11
C THR A 12 -30.60 -4.92 -11.33
N ALA A 13 -31.20 -3.72 -11.37
CA ALA A 13 -30.46 -2.47 -11.51
C ALA A 13 -29.56 -2.19 -10.28
N SER A 14 -30.04 -2.50 -9.07
CA SER A 14 -29.23 -2.41 -7.84
C SER A 14 -28.04 -3.35 -7.91
N MET A 15 -28.26 -4.60 -8.34
CA MET A 15 -27.19 -5.60 -8.48
C MET A 15 -26.11 -5.14 -9.48
N TYR A 16 -26.50 -4.56 -10.62
CA TYR A 16 -25.54 -4.02 -11.57
C TYR A 16 -24.75 -2.83 -11.02
N ARG A 17 -25.40 -1.94 -10.27
CA ARG A 17 -24.72 -0.82 -9.60
C ARG A 17 -23.67 -1.32 -8.60
N ASP A 18 -24.01 -2.33 -7.81
CA ASP A 18 -23.10 -2.93 -6.84
C ASP A 18 -21.92 -3.63 -7.53
N MET A 19 -22.16 -4.32 -8.65
CA MET A 19 -21.09 -4.92 -9.46
C MET A 19 -20.15 -3.87 -10.03
N LEU A 20 -20.68 -2.75 -10.55
CA LEU A 20 -19.87 -1.65 -11.08
C LEU A 20 -18.98 -1.04 -9.99
N GLY A 21 -19.53 -0.78 -8.80
CA GLY A 21 -18.74 -0.24 -7.69
C GLY A 21 -17.61 -1.19 -7.25
N LYS A 22 -17.88 -2.50 -7.22
CA LYS A 22 -16.84 -3.51 -6.92
C LYS A 22 -15.77 -3.59 -8.03
N LEU A 23 -16.16 -3.45 -9.29
CA LEU A 23 -15.23 -3.46 -10.42
C LEU A 23 -14.33 -2.22 -10.41
N GLU A 24 -14.88 -1.05 -10.10
CA GLU A 24 -14.09 0.17 -9.91
C GLU A 24 -13.08 0.02 -8.78
N TYR A 25 -13.49 -0.53 -7.64
CA TYR A 25 -12.59 -0.82 -6.52
C TYR A 25 -11.42 -1.73 -6.95
N VAL A 26 -11.71 -2.84 -7.65
CA VAL A 26 -10.67 -3.74 -8.18
C VAL A 26 -9.76 -3.02 -9.18
N LYS A 27 -10.32 -2.20 -10.08
CA LYS A 27 -9.57 -1.43 -11.08
C LYS A 27 -8.63 -0.41 -10.43
N HIS A 28 -9.07 0.26 -9.37
CA HIS A 28 -8.25 1.21 -8.62
C HIS A 28 -7.07 0.53 -7.93
N GLY A 29 -7.30 -0.59 -7.25
CA GLY A 29 -6.23 -1.40 -6.66
C GLY A 29 -5.21 -1.83 -7.73
N LEU A 30 -5.68 -2.45 -8.82
CA LEU A 30 -4.81 -2.94 -9.89
C LEU A 30 -3.92 -1.85 -10.52
N ASN A 31 -4.46 -0.65 -10.73
CA ASN A 31 -3.70 0.44 -11.35
C ASN A 31 -2.71 1.10 -10.37
N GLY A 32 -3.11 1.36 -9.12
CA GLY A 32 -2.19 1.92 -8.11
C GLY A 32 -1.05 0.96 -7.77
N TYR A 33 -1.32 -0.35 -7.75
CA TYR A 33 -0.28 -1.33 -7.51
C TYR A 33 0.76 -1.37 -8.63
N ARG A 34 0.38 -1.17 -9.90
CA ARG A 34 1.36 -1.21 -11.01
C ARG A 34 2.49 -0.22 -10.85
N ASP A 35 2.24 0.95 -10.25
CA ASP A 35 3.26 1.97 -10.06
C ASP A 35 4.09 1.77 -8.80
N LEU A 36 3.51 1.18 -7.75
CA LEU A 36 4.19 0.93 -6.47
C LEU A 36 4.98 -0.39 -6.46
N PHE A 37 4.50 -1.41 -7.18
CA PHE A 37 5.07 -2.76 -7.20
C PHE A 37 6.50 -2.86 -7.74
N PRO A 38 6.98 -2.06 -8.71
CA PRO A 38 8.38 -2.11 -9.11
C PRO A 38 9.30 -1.33 -8.17
N LYS A 39 8.75 -0.47 -7.29
CA LYS A 39 9.56 0.48 -6.50
C LYS A 39 10.12 -0.15 -5.24
N ARG A 40 11.34 0.28 -4.89
CA ARG A 40 11.93 0.16 -3.56
C ARG A 40 11.97 1.53 -2.93
N LEU A 41 11.41 1.66 -1.73
CA LEU A 41 11.23 2.93 -1.06
C LEU A 41 11.72 2.84 0.38
N VAL A 42 12.22 3.95 0.91
CA VAL A 42 12.32 4.17 2.36
C VAL A 42 11.39 5.29 2.75
N LEU A 43 10.44 5.00 3.63
CA LEU A 43 9.54 5.99 4.21
C LEU A 43 10.13 6.49 5.52
N LYS A 44 10.25 7.81 5.66
CA LYS A 44 10.83 8.52 6.81
C LYS A 44 9.72 9.24 7.56
N ILE A 45 9.09 8.55 8.51
CA ILE A 45 7.92 9.08 9.24
C ILE A 45 8.36 9.74 10.55
N PRO A 46 8.14 11.06 10.73
CA PRO A 46 8.38 11.72 12.01
C PRO A 46 7.50 11.15 13.12
N THR A 47 8.04 11.09 14.32
CA THR A 47 7.35 10.66 15.54
C THR A 47 7.70 11.62 16.67
N LYS A 48 6.93 11.59 17.77
CA LYS A 48 7.16 12.46 18.94
C LYS A 48 8.60 12.40 19.48
N ASP A 49 9.28 11.25 19.36
CA ASP A 49 10.61 11.01 19.93
C ASP A 49 11.70 10.75 18.88
N GLY A 50 11.49 11.13 17.62
CA GLY A 50 12.45 10.90 16.53
C GLY A 50 11.78 10.47 15.23
N VAL A 51 12.39 9.56 14.48
CA VAL A 51 11.91 9.13 13.14
C VAL A 51 11.74 7.62 13.09
N LYS A 52 10.67 7.14 12.48
CA LYS A 52 10.46 5.73 12.15
C LYS A 52 10.69 5.52 10.66
N LEU A 53 11.61 4.63 10.33
CA LEU A 53 11.89 4.21 8.96
C LEU A 53 11.10 2.95 8.62
N PHE A 54 10.59 2.90 7.40
CA PHE A 54 9.98 1.72 6.79
C PHE A 54 10.67 1.43 5.46
N TYR A 55 11.11 0.20 5.26
CA TYR A 55 11.62 -0.26 3.98
C TYR A 55 10.49 -0.95 3.24
N VAL A 56 10.09 -0.39 2.11
CA VAL A 56 9.02 -0.91 1.26
C VAL A 56 9.63 -1.45 -0.02
N ASN A 57 9.26 -2.66 -0.39
CA ASN A 57 9.69 -3.30 -1.64
C ASN A 57 8.53 -4.12 -2.20
N LYS A 58 8.24 -3.94 -3.49
CA LYS A 58 7.11 -4.59 -4.19
C LYS A 58 5.75 -4.42 -3.51
N GLY A 59 5.51 -3.23 -2.96
CA GLY A 59 4.29 -2.93 -2.22
C GLY A 59 4.15 -3.68 -0.89
N ASN A 60 5.26 -4.12 -0.29
CA ASN A 60 5.28 -4.73 1.04
C ASN A 60 6.27 -4.00 1.95
N ILE A 61 5.90 -3.78 3.21
CA ILE A 61 6.84 -3.34 4.24
C ILE A 61 7.66 -4.55 4.70
N LEU A 62 8.97 -4.54 4.45
CA LEU A 62 9.86 -5.65 4.83
C LEU A 62 10.64 -5.40 6.12
N LEU A 63 10.90 -4.13 6.44
CA LEU A 63 11.68 -3.75 7.62
C LEU A 63 11.14 -2.46 8.20
N THR A 64 11.13 -2.36 9.53
CA THR A 64 10.81 -1.12 10.22
C THR A 64 11.72 -0.90 11.41
N LYS A 65 12.10 0.36 11.67
CA LYS A 65 12.91 0.71 12.85
C LYS A 65 12.70 2.17 13.27
N LYS A 66 12.57 2.40 14.58
CA LYS A 66 12.50 3.75 15.18
C LYS A 66 13.90 4.21 15.60
N TYR A 67 14.23 5.45 15.31
CA TYR A 67 15.49 6.11 15.65
C TYR A 67 15.19 7.39 16.43
N LYS A 68 15.74 7.50 17.66
CA LYS A 68 15.54 8.67 18.52
C LYS A 68 16.55 9.79 18.29
N ARG A 69 17.77 9.44 17.86
CA ARG A 69 18.87 10.39 17.65
C ARG A 69 18.92 10.84 16.19
N LEU A 70 18.47 12.06 15.93
CA LEU A 70 18.41 12.63 14.58
C LEU A 70 19.78 13.06 14.04
N SER A 71 20.76 13.33 14.91
CA SER A 71 22.10 13.77 14.53
C SER A 71 22.88 12.76 13.68
N LEU A 72 22.50 11.48 13.72
CA LEU A 72 23.13 10.40 12.93
C LEU A 72 22.15 9.77 11.93
N LEU A 73 21.03 10.45 11.64
CA LEU A 73 19.93 9.88 10.86
C LEU A 73 20.37 9.41 9.47
N ASN A 74 21.20 10.17 8.76
CA ASN A 74 21.67 9.79 7.42
C ASN A 74 22.46 8.47 7.45
N LYS A 75 23.37 8.31 8.42
CA LYS A 75 24.12 7.05 8.62
C LYS A 75 23.21 5.89 9.02
N TYR A 76 22.12 6.17 9.74
CA TYR A 76 21.12 5.16 10.08
C TYR A 76 20.27 4.76 8.87
N ILE A 77 19.93 5.70 8.00
CA ILE A 77 19.21 5.44 6.75
C ILE A 77 20.04 4.53 5.85
N GLU A 78 21.33 4.84 5.62
CA GLU A 78 22.22 4.00 4.80
C GLU A 78 22.28 2.55 5.30
N LYS A 79 22.55 2.35 6.60
CA LYS A 79 22.56 1.01 7.21
C LYS A 79 21.19 0.32 7.19
N PHE A 80 20.11 1.10 7.20
CA PHE A 80 18.76 0.57 7.13
C PHE A 80 18.41 0.11 5.71
N ILE A 81 18.85 0.85 4.69
CA ILE A 81 18.72 0.47 3.28
C ILE A 81 19.48 -0.82 2.99
N GLU A 82 20.74 -0.92 3.45
CA GLU A 82 21.56 -2.12 3.29
C GLU A 82 20.84 -3.35 3.86
N LYS A 83 20.39 -3.26 5.12
CA LYS A 83 19.64 -4.34 5.78
C LYS A 83 18.34 -4.69 5.08
N GLY A 84 17.61 -3.69 4.57
CA GLY A 84 16.35 -3.92 3.85
C GLY A 84 16.57 -4.59 2.50
N SER A 85 17.69 -4.27 1.82
CA SER A 85 18.06 -4.82 0.52
C SER A 85 18.43 -6.30 0.59
N ASP A 86 18.99 -6.75 1.72
CA ASP A 86 19.35 -8.15 1.95
C ASP A 86 18.13 -9.06 2.22
N ILE A 87 16.96 -8.48 2.49
CA ILE A 87 15.73 -9.26 2.76
C ILE A 87 15.18 -9.81 1.45
N LYS A 88 15.20 -11.14 1.30
CA LYS A 88 14.55 -11.83 0.19
C LYS A 88 13.04 -11.82 0.39
N ILE A 89 12.31 -11.34 -0.62
CA ILE A 89 10.85 -11.47 -0.69
C ILE A 89 10.53 -12.90 -1.12
N ASP A 90 9.74 -13.59 -0.31
CA ASP A 90 9.11 -14.84 -0.74
C ASP A 90 7.95 -14.51 -1.70
N ASN A 91 8.15 -14.79 -2.99
CA ASN A 91 7.12 -14.56 -4.00
C ASN A 91 6.04 -15.67 -4.01
N ASN A 92 6.20 -16.73 -3.21
CA ASN A 92 5.22 -17.82 -3.10
C ASN A 92 4.17 -17.59 -2.00
N TYR A 93 4.28 -16.49 -1.26
CA TYR A 93 3.24 -16.10 -0.32
C TYR A 93 2.01 -15.62 -1.11
N LEU A 94 0.96 -16.45 -1.12
CA LEU A 94 -0.39 -16.10 -1.58
C LEU A 94 -1.14 -15.53 -0.37
N PRO A 95 -1.17 -14.21 -0.16
CA PRO A 95 -1.96 -13.64 0.91
C PRO A 95 -3.46 -13.86 0.63
N ASP A 96 -4.27 -13.89 1.69
CA ASP A 96 -5.73 -13.83 1.59
C ASP A 96 -6.14 -12.64 0.71
N ASP A 97 -6.85 -12.92 -0.40
CA ASP A 97 -7.04 -11.98 -1.51
C ASP A 97 -7.58 -10.63 -1.02
N LYS A 98 -8.60 -10.65 -0.14
CA LYS A 98 -9.21 -9.42 0.36
C LYS A 98 -8.29 -8.64 1.28
N GLY A 99 -7.71 -9.29 2.30
CA GLY A 99 -6.81 -8.63 3.24
C GLY A 99 -5.55 -8.09 2.56
N SER A 100 -5.09 -8.75 1.50
CA SER A 100 -3.94 -8.30 0.71
C SER A 100 -4.22 -7.04 -0.10
N ILE A 101 -5.42 -6.92 -0.66
CA ILE A 101 -5.88 -5.75 -1.42
C ILE A 101 -6.04 -4.58 -0.45
N ASP A 102 -6.79 -4.76 0.65
CA ASP A 102 -6.98 -3.71 1.66
C ASP A 102 -5.62 -3.20 2.20
N TYR A 103 -4.68 -4.11 2.50
CA TYR A 103 -3.33 -3.75 2.94
C TYR A 103 -2.59 -2.88 1.91
N ARG A 104 -2.60 -3.29 0.65
CA ARG A 104 -1.88 -2.58 -0.41
C ARG A 104 -2.56 -1.24 -0.75
N ASP A 105 -3.88 -1.17 -0.69
CA ASP A 105 -4.64 0.07 -0.88
C ASP A 105 -4.32 1.10 0.21
N ILE A 106 -4.30 0.65 1.46
CA ILE A 106 -3.88 1.49 2.59
C ILE A 106 -2.44 1.95 2.37
N LEU A 107 -1.50 1.03 2.12
CA LEU A 107 -0.09 1.38 1.95
C LEU A 107 0.12 2.38 0.80
N TYR A 108 -0.53 2.16 -0.34
CA TYR A 108 -0.45 3.05 -1.49
C TYR A 108 -1.01 4.44 -1.16
N SER A 109 -2.19 4.49 -0.53
CA SER A 109 -2.84 5.74 -0.15
C SER A 109 -1.99 6.52 0.86
N GLU A 110 -1.43 5.84 1.86
CA GLU A 110 -0.51 6.44 2.83
C GLU A 110 0.72 7.03 2.13
N ILE A 111 1.37 6.28 1.23
CA ILE A 111 2.56 6.76 0.51
C ILE A 111 2.27 8.01 -0.33
N ASN A 112 1.11 8.06 -1.00
CA ASN A 112 0.72 9.22 -1.80
C ASN A 112 0.33 10.44 -0.96
N ASN A 113 -0.07 10.24 0.29
CA ASN A 113 -0.39 11.32 1.23
C ASN A 113 0.84 11.86 1.96
N LEU A 114 2.02 11.24 1.79
CA LEU A 114 3.27 11.72 2.39
C LEU A 114 3.88 12.84 1.55
N ASP A 115 4.55 13.77 2.24
CA ASP A 115 5.38 14.78 1.62
C ASP A 115 6.58 14.12 0.91
N GLU A 116 7.04 14.73 -0.20
CA GLU A 116 8.12 14.20 -1.03
C GLU A 116 9.42 13.97 -0.24
N ASP A 117 9.72 14.80 0.75
CA ASP A 117 10.93 14.68 1.58
C ASP A 117 10.89 13.45 2.51
N MET A 118 9.71 12.89 2.75
CA MET A 118 9.51 11.69 3.56
C MET A 118 9.69 10.40 2.76
N VAL A 119 9.78 10.47 1.43
CA VAL A 119 9.85 9.30 0.56
C VAL A 119 11.19 9.27 -0.18
N ILE A 120 12.02 8.28 0.16
CA ILE A 120 13.30 8.07 -0.52
C ILE A 120 13.13 6.94 -1.54
N ASN A 121 13.18 7.28 -2.83
CA ASN A 121 13.16 6.31 -3.91
C ASN A 121 14.55 5.63 -4.05
N LEU A 122 14.57 4.30 -4.01
CA LEU A 122 15.76 3.49 -4.26
C LEU A 122 15.63 2.89 -5.67
N ASN A 123 16.20 3.54 -6.67
CA ASN A 123 16.28 3.01 -8.04
C ASN A 123 17.05 1.69 -8.06
#